data_AF-A0A090QRT8-F1
#
_entry.id   AF-A0A090QRT8-F1
#
_cell.length_a   1.000
_cell.length_b   1.000
_cell.length_c   1.000
_cell.angle_alpha   90.00
_cell.angle_beta   90.00
_cell.angle_gamma   90.00
#
_symmetry.space_group_name_H-M   'P 1'
#
loop_
_entity.id
_entity.type
_entity.pdbx_description
1 polymer ?
#
loop_
_entity_poly.entity_id
_entity_poly.type
_entity_poly.pdbx_seq_one_letter_code
_entity_poly.pdbx_strand_id
1 'polypeptide(L)'
;MLQPKIDAGEIKVVGDQWVDSWLAENALKIMENALTANNNKIDVVVASNDATAGGAIQALEAQGLAGKVAISGQDADLAAIRRIVEGTQTMTVYKPIHVLASRAADIAVDLGNDKMPESNAVLNNGKKDVPAWLLSPITVNHTNIKQTLVADNFHSEKDIYQN
;
A
#
# COMPACT_ATOMS: atom_id res chain seq x y z
N MET A 1 14.56 4.81 -1.62
CA MET A 1 14.54 6.24 -1.29
C MET A 1 14.45 7.05 -2.59
N LEU A 2 13.43 7.91 -2.75
CA LEU A 2 13.24 8.73 -3.96
C LEU A 2 13.94 10.09 -3.90
N GLN A 3 14.13 10.64 -2.68
CA GLN A 3 14.67 11.99 -2.49
C GLN A 3 15.96 12.28 -3.28
N PRO A 4 16.99 11.41 -3.30
CA PRO A 4 18.20 11.70 -4.06
C PRO A 4 17.97 11.87 -5.57
N LYS A 5 17.00 11.14 -6.14
CA LYS A 5 16.65 11.25 -7.56
C LYS A 5 15.79 12.48 -7.87
N ILE A 6 15.00 12.92 -6.89
CA ILE A 6 14.25 14.18 -6.96
C ILE A 6 15.24 15.35 -6.94
N ASP A 7 16.20 15.33 -5.99
CA ASP A 7 17.22 16.37 -5.85
C ASP A 7 18.13 16.46 -7.08
N ALA A 8 18.41 15.31 -7.71
CA ALA A 8 19.16 15.25 -8.97
C ALA A 8 18.36 15.69 -10.21
N GLY A 9 17.05 15.93 -10.07
CA GLY A 9 16.16 16.30 -11.19
C GLY A 9 15.77 15.15 -12.11
N GLU A 10 16.14 13.91 -11.79
CA GLU A 10 15.74 12.70 -12.54
C GLU A 10 14.25 12.39 -12.37
N ILE A 11 13.68 12.73 -11.21
CA ILE A 11 12.26 12.61 -10.91
C ILE A 11 11.71 14.01 -10.64
N LYS A 12 10.64 14.38 -11.36
CA LYS A 12 9.90 15.61 -11.10
C LYS A 12 8.60 15.30 -10.37
N VAL A 13 8.43 15.85 -9.17
CA VAL A 13 7.15 15.80 -8.46
C VAL A 13 6.20 16.82 -9.07
N VAL A 14 5.08 16.34 -9.61
CA VAL A 14 4.09 17.17 -10.35
C VAL A 14 2.77 17.34 -9.60
N GLY A 15 2.68 16.76 -8.41
CA GLY A 15 1.55 16.88 -7.49
C GLY A 15 1.86 16.16 -6.18
N ASP A 16 1.36 16.70 -5.08
CA ASP A 16 1.45 16.11 -3.74
C ASP A 16 0.19 16.51 -2.98
N GLN A 17 -0.62 15.52 -2.60
CA GLN A 17 -1.92 15.71 -1.94
C GLN A 17 -2.19 14.56 -0.98
N TRP A 18 -2.72 14.90 0.19
CA TRP A 18 -3.21 13.93 1.16
C TRP A 18 -4.64 13.52 0.82
N VAL A 19 -4.92 12.22 0.86
CA VAL A 19 -6.28 11.72 0.68
C VAL A 19 -6.98 11.69 2.02
N ASP A 20 -7.90 12.63 2.24
CA ASP A 20 -8.68 12.70 3.46
C ASP A 20 -9.42 11.38 3.73
N SER A 21 -9.22 10.86 4.94
CA SER A 21 -9.83 9.62 5.45
C SER A 21 -9.58 8.38 4.60
N TRP A 22 -8.53 8.38 3.76
CA TRP A 22 -8.18 7.25 2.87
C TRP A 22 -9.31 6.84 1.91
N LEU A 23 -10.24 7.75 1.62
CA LEU A 23 -11.43 7.44 0.83
C LEU A 23 -11.08 7.33 -0.66
N ALA A 24 -11.54 6.26 -1.30
CA ALA A 24 -11.32 6.03 -2.73
C ALA A 24 -11.93 7.14 -3.61
N GLU A 25 -13.10 7.67 -3.23
CA GLU A 25 -13.74 8.81 -3.92
C GLU A 25 -12.88 10.08 -3.90
N ASN A 26 -12.20 10.35 -2.78
CA ASN A 26 -11.30 11.49 -2.66
C ASN A 26 -10.04 11.26 -3.51
N ALA A 27 -9.48 10.05 -3.49
CA ALA A 27 -8.34 9.70 -4.32
C ALA A 27 -8.65 9.81 -5.82
N LEU A 28 -9.84 9.38 -6.24
CA LEU A 28 -10.33 9.55 -7.61
C LEU A 28 -10.33 11.03 -8.01
N LYS A 29 -10.97 11.89 -7.20
CA LYS A 29 -11.06 13.33 -7.49
C LYS A 29 -9.69 14.01 -7.50
N ILE A 30 -8.80 13.63 -6.59
CA ILE A 30 -7.42 14.13 -6.55
C ILE A 30 -6.68 13.74 -7.84
N MET A 31 -6.82 12.49 -8.28
CA MET A 31 -6.16 12.00 -9.49
C MET A 31 -6.71 12.67 -10.76
N GLU A 32 -8.02 12.87 -10.87
CA GLU A 32 -8.64 13.62 -11.98
C GLU A 32 -8.08 15.05 -12.09
N ASN A 33 -7.97 15.73 -10.95
CA ASN A 33 -7.40 17.08 -10.90
C ASN A 33 -5.92 17.08 -11.27
N ALA A 34 -5.14 16.11 -10.77
CA ALA A 34 -3.72 15.98 -11.08
C ALA A 34 -3.48 15.69 -12.58
N LEU A 35 -4.28 14.81 -13.18
CA LEU A 35 -4.25 14.50 -14.61
C LEU A 35 -4.57 15.75 -15.45
N THR A 36 -5.64 16.47 -15.09
CA THR A 36 -6.02 17.71 -15.76
C THR A 36 -4.91 18.76 -15.69
N ALA A 37 -4.38 19.02 -14.50
CA ALA A 37 -3.33 20.02 -14.28
C ALA A 37 -2.03 19.71 -15.04
N ASN A 38 -1.75 18.42 -15.30
CA ASN A 38 -0.54 17.97 -15.96
C ASN A 38 -0.77 17.52 -17.41
N ASN A 39 -1.95 17.75 -17.98
CA ASN A 39 -2.32 17.30 -19.33
C ASN A 39 -2.02 15.81 -19.55
N ASN A 40 -2.41 14.97 -18.59
CA ASN A 40 -2.19 13.52 -18.57
C ASN A 40 -0.71 13.08 -18.55
N LYS A 41 0.25 13.99 -18.34
CA LYS A 41 1.69 13.69 -18.27
C LYS A 41 2.13 13.32 -16.84
N ILE A 42 1.69 12.14 -16.39
CA ILE A 42 2.09 11.55 -15.11
C ILE A 42 2.57 10.14 -15.38
N ASP A 43 3.82 9.82 -15.03
CA ASP A 43 4.41 8.50 -15.28
C ASP A 43 4.19 7.51 -14.12
N VAL A 44 4.12 8.04 -12.89
CA VAL A 44 4.03 7.26 -11.64
C VAL A 44 3.09 7.94 -10.65
N VAL A 45 2.26 7.15 -9.97
CA VAL A 45 1.43 7.57 -8.83
C VAL A 45 1.87 6.80 -7.59
N VAL A 46 2.32 7.52 -6.56
CA VAL A 46 2.69 6.93 -5.27
C VAL A 46 1.45 6.90 -4.35
N ALA A 47 0.49 6.03 -4.67
CA ALA A 47 -0.67 5.81 -3.80
C ALA A 47 -0.28 5.00 -2.56
N SER A 48 -0.82 5.38 -1.41
CA SER A 48 -0.35 4.92 -0.09
C SER A 48 -1.09 3.69 0.44
N ASN A 49 -2.22 3.30 -0.15
CA ASN A 49 -2.86 2.00 0.07
C ASN A 49 -3.71 1.56 -1.14
N ASP A 50 -4.24 0.34 -1.07
CA ASP A 50 -4.99 -0.29 -2.16
C ASP A 50 -6.35 0.35 -2.46
N ALA A 51 -7.03 0.90 -1.45
CA ALA A 51 -8.28 1.62 -1.63
C ALA A 51 -8.07 2.95 -2.39
N THR A 52 -7.08 3.74 -1.98
CA THR A 52 -6.74 5.00 -2.66
C THR A 52 -6.15 4.76 -4.05
N ALA A 53 -5.33 3.72 -4.22
CA ALA A 53 -4.87 3.27 -5.54
C ALA A 53 -6.05 2.92 -6.45
N GLY A 54 -7.06 2.20 -5.94
CA GLY A 54 -8.27 1.87 -6.70
C GLY A 54 -9.07 3.09 -7.16
N GLY A 55 -9.15 4.15 -6.34
CA GLY A 55 -9.75 5.43 -6.72
C GLY A 55 -8.95 6.13 -7.84
N ALA A 56 -7.64 6.21 -7.68
CA ALA A 56 -6.76 6.81 -8.69
C ALA A 56 -6.77 6.04 -10.03
N ILE A 57 -6.82 4.71 -9.99
CA ILE A 57 -6.87 3.86 -11.19
C ILE A 57 -8.15 4.11 -12.00
N GLN A 58 -9.30 4.36 -11.36
CA GLN A 58 -10.51 4.74 -12.09
C GLN A 58 -10.33 6.03 -12.90
N ALA A 59 -9.69 7.05 -12.32
CA ALA A 59 -9.38 8.28 -13.03
C ALA A 59 -8.38 8.05 -14.19
N LEU A 60 -7.38 7.20 -13.97
CA LEU A 60 -6.42 6.79 -15.01
C LEU A 60 -7.11 6.02 -16.15
N GLU A 61 -8.03 5.10 -15.82
CA GLU A 61 -8.81 4.32 -16.77
C GLU A 61 -9.69 5.21 -17.65
N ALA A 62 -10.35 6.21 -17.06
CA ALA A 62 -11.15 7.20 -17.78
C ALA A 62 -10.32 8.01 -18.83
N GLN A 63 -9.00 8.08 -18.66
CA GLN A 63 -8.07 8.71 -19.59
C GLN A 63 -7.30 7.70 -20.48
N GLY A 64 -7.61 6.40 -20.40
CA GLY A 64 -6.90 5.35 -21.14
C GLY A 64 -5.44 5.16 -20.71
N LEU A 65 -5.14 5.46 -19.45
CA LEU A 65 -3.80 5.42 -18.84
C LEU A 65 -3.60 4.27 -17.84
N ALA A 66 -4.67 3.57 -17.45
CA ALA A 66 -4.55 2.36 -16.63
C ALA A 66 -3.61 1.34 -17.30
N GLY A 67 -2.68 0.78 -16.54
CA GLY A 67 -1.63 -0.12 -17.05
C GLY A 67 -0.48 0.55 -17.80
N LYS A 68 -0.53 1.87 -18.04
CA LYS A 68 0.60 2.66 -18.58
C LYS A 68 1.31 3.45 -17.50
N VAL A 69 0.55 3.94 -16.51
CA VAL A 69 1.06 4.68 -15.35
C VAL A 69 1.35 3.69 -14.23
N ALA A 70 2.57 3.69 -13.71
CA ALA A 70 2.91 2.84 -12.58
C ALA A 70 2.23 3.36 -11.30
N ILE A 71 1.66 2.47 -10.49
CA ILE A 71 0.98 2.86 -9.25
C ILE A 71 1.21 1.86 -8.14
N SER A 72 1.63 2.36 -6.97
CA SER A 72 1.84 1.59 -5.75
C SER A 72 0.55 1.39 -4.95
N GLY A 73 0.61 0.51 -3.95
CA GLY A 73 -0.46 0.27 -3.00
C GLY A 73 0.03 -0.44 -1.75
N GLN A 74 -0.88 -0.77 -0.85
CA GLN A 74 -0.63 -1.44 0.42
C GLN A 74 -1.93 -2.10 0.90
N ASP A 75 -1.79 -3.20 1.63
CA ASP A 75 -2.83 -4.01 2.32
C ASP A 75 -3.14 -5.34 1.63
N ALA A 76 -2.84 -5.46 0.33
CA ALA A 76 -3.13 -6.63 -0.48
C ALA A 76 -4.62 -6.96 -0.54
N ASP A 77 -5.48 -5.94 -0.69
CA ASP A 77 -6.93 -6.14 -0.86
C ASP A 77 -7.21 -6.99 -2.10
N LEU A 78 -8.23 -7.85 -2.05
CA LEU A 78 -8.55 -8.77 -3.15
C LEU A 78 -8.71 -8.02 -4.50
N ALA A 79 -9.37 -6.87 -4.48
CA ALA A 79 -9.53 -6.03 -5.66
C ALA A 79 -8.18 -5.49 -6.19
N ALA A 80 -7.23 -5.15 -5.32
CA ALA A 80 -5.89 -4.74 -5.74
C ALA A 80 -5.10 -5.90 -6.33
N ILE A 81 -5.21 -7.10 -5.76
CA ILE A 81 -4.54 -8.28 -6.32
C ILE A 81 -5.06 -8.61 -7.71
N ARG A 82 -6.37 -8.49 -7.93
CA ARG A 82 -6.97 -8.60 -9.27
C ARG A 82 -6.43 -7.54 -10.23
N ARG A 83 -6.34 -6.28 -9.80
CA ARG A 83 -5.71 -5.22 -10.61
C ARG A 83 -4.23 -5.47 -10.92
N ILE A 84 -3.48 -6.08 -10.00
CA ILE A 84 -2.09 -6.48 -10.24
C ILE A 84 -2.03 -7.60 -11.29
N VAL A 85 -2.95 -8.57 -11.24
CA VAL A 85 -3.06 -9.63 -12.26
C VAL A 85 -3.44 -9.05 -13.62
N GLU A 86 -4.35 -8.08 -13.66
CA GLU A 86 -4.78 -7.36 -14.87
C GLU A 86 -3.72 -6.35 -15.38
N GLY A 87 -2.69 -6.08 -14.58
CA GLY A 87 -1.61 -5.15 -14.92
C GLY A 87 -1.96 -3.66 -14.74
N THR A 88 -3.10 -3.34 -14.13
CA THR A 88 -3.55 -1.95 -13.90
C THR A 88 -3.00 -1.34 -12.60
N GLN A 89 -2.53 -2.19 -11.66
CA GLN A 89 -1.81 -1.79 -10.45
C GLN A 89 -0.42 -2.44 -10.44
N THR A 90 0.65 -1.70 -10.10
CA THR A 90 2.02 -2.22 -10.22
C THR A 90 2.39 -3.17 -9.10
N MET A 91 2.03 -2.83 -7.87
CA MET A 91 2.36 -3.59 -6.67
C MET A 91 1.44 -3.22 -5.52
N THR A 92 1.49 -4.04 -4.48
CA THR A 92 0.97 -3.74 -3.16
C THR A 92 1.99 -4.19 -2.11
N VAL A 93 1.86 -3.67 -0.89
CA VAL A 93 2.61 -4.12 0.27
C VAL A 93 1.69 -4.95 1.16
N TYR A 94 1.91 -6.26 1.17
CA TYR A 94 1.24 -7.20 2.05
C TYR A 94 1.79 -7.12 3.47
N LYS A 95 0.89 -7.08 4.44
CA LYS A 95 1.19 -7.09 5.87
C LYS A 95 0.41 -8.26 6.49
N PRO A 96 1.07 -9.37 6.86
CA PRO A 96 0.39 -10.55 7.39
C PRO A 96 -0.42 -10.23 8.66
N ILE A 97 -1.73 -10.04 8.49
CA ILE A 97 -2.61 -9.59 9.59
C ILE A 97 -2.62 -10.60 10.73
N HIS A 98 -2.56 -11.91 10.41
CA HIS A 98 -2.52 -12.96 11.42
C HIS A 98 -1.25 -12.90 12.30
N VAL A 99 -0.09 -12.53 11.74
CA VAL A 99 1.16 -12.36 12.50
C VAL A 99 1.06 -11.13 13.41
N LEU A 100 0.55 -10.02 12.88
CA LEU A 100 0.34 -8.79 13.65
C LEU A 100 -0.64 -9.01 14.80
N ALA A 101 -1.79 -9.64 14.53
CA ALA A 101 -2.83 -9.89 15.52
C ALA A 101 -2.36 -10.87 16.60
N SER A 102 -1.68 -11.95 16.22
CA SER A 102 -1.13 -12.92 17.18
C SER A 102 -0.11 -12.25 18.10
N ARG A 103 0.85 -11.49 17.54
CA ARG A 103 1.85 -10.79 18.35
C ARG A 103 1.22 -9.73 19.24
N ALA A 104 0.20 -9.02 18.76
CA ALA A 104 -0.53 -8.05 19.58
C ALA A 104 -1.27 -8.73 20.75
N ALA A 105 -1.84 -9.91 20.53
CA ALA A 105 -2.48 -10.71 21.58
C ALA A 105 -1.46 -11.18 22.63
N ASP A 106 -0.30 -11.69 22.20
CA ASP A 106 0.78 -12.07 23.12
C ASP A 106 1.22 -10.89 23.99
N ILE A 107 1.47 -9.73 23.36
CA ILE A 107 1.83 -8.49 24.07
C ILE A 107 0.75 -8.09 25.07
N ALA A 108 -0.54 -8.18 24.70
CA ALA A 108 -1.65 -7.86 25.59
C ALA A 108 -1.73 -8.81 26.79
N VAL A 109 -1.49 -10.11 26.58
CA VAL A 109 -1.46 -11.12 27.65
C VAL A 109 -0.27 -10.89 28.58
N ASP A 110 0.91 -10.56 28.07
CA ASP A 110 2.08 -10.24 28.90
C ASP A 110 1.80 -9.02 29.79
N LEU A 111 1.32 -7.93 29.19
CA LEU A 111 0.96 -6.72 29.94
C LEU A 111 -0.11 -6.99 30.99
N GLY A 112 -1.13 -7.80 30.67
CA GLY A 112 -2.19 -8.17 31.60
C GLY A 112 -1.74 -9.05 32.77
N ASN A 113 -0.56 -9.69 32.65
CA ASN A 113 0.08 -10.48 33.70
C ASN A 113 1.26 -9.75 34.35
N ASP A 114 1.31 -8.42 34.25
CA ASP A 114 2.39 -7.56 34.76
C ASP A 114 3.79 -7.96 34.25
N LYS A 115 3.87 -8.56 33.06
CA LYS A 115 5.12 -8.87 32.37
C LYS A 115 5.46 -7.80 31.35
N MET A 116 6.75 -7.49 31.22
CA MET A 116 7.23 -6.59 30.18
C MET A 116 7.32 -7.35 28.85
N PRO A 117 6.58 -6.95 27.79
CA PRO A 117 6.69 -7.61 26.49
C PRO A 117 8.05 -7.34 25.84
N GLU A 118 8.50 -8.29 25.02
CA GLU A 118 9.68 -8.10 24.19
C GLU A 118 9.46 -7.00 23.14
N SER A 119 10.55 -6.30 22.80
CA SER A 119 10.57 -5.26 21.76
C SER A 119 11.79 -5.46 20.86
N ASN A 120 11.69 -5.07 19.60
CA ASN A 120 12.79 -5.08 18.64
C ASN A 120 13.14 -3.67 18.12
N ALA A 121 12.40 -2.65 18.58
CA ALA A 121 12.56 -1.27 18.19
C ALA A 121 12.12 -0.34 19.33
N VAL A 122 12.48 0.93 19.18
CA VAL A 122 12.02 2.03 20.05
C VAL A 122 11.58 3.17 19.16
N LEU A 123 10.36 3.66 19.37
CA LEU A 123 9.81 4.79 18.63
C LEU A 123 9.49 5.94 19.58
N ASN A 124 10.01 7.13 19.28
CA ASN A 124 9.66 8.33 20.02
C ASN A 124 8.30 8.86 19.55
N ASN A 125 7.36 9.07 20.48
CA ASN A 125 6.03 9.61 20.17
C ASN A 125 5.88 11.10 20.51
N GLY A 126 7.00 11.82 20.66
CA GLY A 126 7.05 13.22 21.11
C GLY A 126 6.92 13.42 22.62
N LYS A 127 6.69 12.35 23.39
CA LYS A 127 6.61 12.40 24.87
C LYS A 127 7.56 11.44 25.54
N LYS A 128 7.67 10.23 24.99
CA LYS A 128 8.58 9.20 25.49
C LYS A 128 9.03 8.30 24.36
N ASP A 129 10.09 7.58 24.65
CA ASP A 129 10.54 6.45 23.87
C ASP A 129 9.66 5.24 24.20
N VAL A 130 8.96 4.74 23.19
CA VAL A 130 8.00 3.63 23.30
C VAL A 130 8.67 2.37 22.76
N PRO A 131 8.84 1.32 23.58
CA PRO A 131 9.22 0.00 23.08
C PRO A 131 8.21 -0.48 22.06
N ALA A 132 8.68 -0.93 20.91
CA ALA A 132 7.86 -1.32 19.78
C ALA A 132 8.30 -2.66 19.22
N TRP A 133 7.35 -3.36 18.60
CA TRP A 133 7.62 -4.54 17.79
C TRP A 133 7.24 -4.23 16.34
N LEU A 134 8.24 -4.04 15.49
CA LEU A 134 8.04 -3.77 14.07
C LEU A 134 8.16 -5.06 13.28
N LEU A 135 7.10 -5.42 12.57
CA LEU A 135 7.08 -6.55 11.65
C LEU A 135 7.55 -6.12 10.26
N SER A 136 8.23 -7.03 9.56
CA SER A 136 8.64 -6.81 8.18
C SER A 136 7.46 -6.99 7.22
N PRO A 137 7.11 -5.96 6.42
CA PRO A 137 6.12 -6.11 5.38
C PRO A 137 6.70 -6.82 4.14
N ILE A 138 5.82 -7.29 3.25
CA ILE A 138 6.18 -8.06 2.06
C ILE A 138 5.69 -7.32 0.82
N THR A 139 6.59 -7.02 -0.11
CA THR A 139 6.19 -6.48 -1.42
C THR A 139 5.56 -7.58 -2.27
N VAL A 140 4.37 -7.33 -2.81
CA VAL A 140 3.65 -8.24 -3.69
C VAL A 140 3.45 -7.62 -5.07
N ASN A 141 3.76 -8.38 -6.11
CA ASN A 141 3.54 -8.05 -7.51
C ASN A 141 3.20 -9.33 -8.29
N HIS A 142 2.98 -9.22 -9.61
CA HIS A 142 2.57 -10.34 -10.46
C HIS A 142 3.48 -11.59 -10.38
N THR A 143 4.74 -11.46 -9.98
CA THR A 143 5.69 -12.57 -9.92
C THR A 143 5.59 -13.43 -8.66
N ASN A 144 5.02 -12.89 -7.57
CA ASN A 144 5.09 -13.52 -6.25
C ASN A 144 3.76 -13.65 -5.49
N ILE A 145 2.61 -13.38 -6.14
CA ILE A 145 1.27 -13.51 -5.52
C ILE A 145 1.05 -14.90 -4.91
N LYS A 146 1.40 -15.97 -5.63
CA LYS A 146 1.14 -17.34 -5.15
C LYS A 146 2.01 -17.71 -3.95
N GLN A 147 3.28 -17.28 -3.96
CA GLN A 147 4.28 -17.55 -2.92
C GLN A 147 4.04 -16.74 -1.65
N THR A 148 3.16 -15.74 -1.70
CA THR A 148 2.83 -14.87 -0.57
C THR A 148 1.39 -15.10 -0.15
N LEU A 149 0.43 -14.54 -0.88
CA LEU A 149 -0.96 -14.46 -0.46
C LEU A 149 -1.68 -15.80 -0.48
N VAL A 150 -1.41 -16.64 -1.48
CA VAL A 150 -2.01 -17.98 -1.58
C VAL A 150 -1.37 -18.93 -0.60
N ALA A 151 -0.03 -18.93 -0.50
CA ALA A 151 0.71 -19.74 0.46
C ALA A 151 0.32 -19.44 1.92
N ASP A 152 0.08 -18.17 2.25
CA ASP A 152 -0.38 -17.73 3.57
C ASP A 152 -1.89 -17.93 3.80
N ASN A 153 -2.63 -18.45 2.80
CA ASN A 153 -4.10 -18.52 2.80
C ASN A 153 -4.78 -17.17 3.07
N PHE A 154 -4.14 -16.06 2.70
CA PHE A 154 -4.70 -14.72 2.83
C PHE A 154 -5.81 -14.48 1.80
N HIS A 155 -5.55 -14.90 0.55
CA HIS A 155 -6.55 -14.99 -0.52
C HIS A 155 -6.44 -16.35 -1.21
N SER A 156 -7.57 -16.93 -1.61
CA SER A 156 -7.53 -18.16 -2.39
C SER A 156 -7.16 -17.87 -3.86
N GLU A 157 -6.48 -18.82 -4.51
CA GLU A 157 -6.18 -18.73 -5.94
C GLU A 157 -7.49 -18.59 -6.77
N LYS A 158 -8.54 -19.28 -6.33
CA LYS A 158 -9.86 -19.16 -6.94
C LYS A 158 -10.38 -17.74 -6.88
N ASP A 159 -10.24 -17.03 -5.76
CA ASP A 159 -10.76 -15.66 -5.63
C ASP A 159 -9.96 -14.66 -6.48
N ILE A 160 -8.66 -14.93 -6.68
CA ILE A 160 -7.77 -14.06 -7.46
C ILE A 160 -8.05 -14.18 -8.96
N TYR A 161 -8.18 -15.40 -9.49
CA TYR A 161 -8.25 -15.68 -10.93
C TYR A 161 -9.64 -16.08 -11.42
N GLN A 162 -10.72 -15.53 -10.84
CA GLN A 162 -12.07 -15.83 -11.32
C GLN A 162 -12.22 -15.36 -12.77
N ASN A 163 -12.52 -16.32 -13.66
CA ASN A 163 -13.04 -16.08 -15.02
C ASN A 163 -14.52 -15.75 -14.97
#